data_AF-A0A265N7V7-F1
#
_entry.id   AF-A0A265N7V7-F1
#
_cell.length_a   1.000
_cell.length_b   1.000
_cell.length_c   1.000
_cell.angle_alpha   90.00
_cell.angle_beta   90.00
_cell.angle_gamma   90.00
#
_symmetry.space_group_name_H-M   'P 1'
#
loop_
_entity.id
_entity.type
_entity.pdbx_description
1 polymer ?
#
loop_
_entity_poly.entity_id
_entity_poly.type
_entity_poly.pdbx_seq_one_letter_code
_entity_poly.pdbx_strand_id
1 'polypeptide(L)'
;MKKLNAHEASLIKEIIDENNATFEMENQLYNVSMIKASMKKLPKEACTKKQQRFEQTKQNILNGESFSIDEVVEMMDCGAL
;
A
#
# COMPACT_ATOMS: atom_id res chain seq x y z
N MET A 1 12.63 -2.46 1.54
CA MET A 1 12.42 -1.94 2.91
C MET A 1 13.00 -2.94 3.89
N LYS A 2 13.78 -2.49 4.87
CA LYS A 2 14.14 -3.34 6.01
C LYS A 2 12.88 -3.55 6.86
N LYS A 3 12.66 -4.79 7.32
CA LYS A 3 11.57 -5.10 8.24
C LYS A 3 12.13 -5.04 9.65
N LEU A 4 11.42 -4.36 10.53
CA LEU A 4 11.70 -4.41 11.95
C LEU A 4 11.16 -5.71 12.51
N ASN A 5 11.91 -6.34 13.40
CA ASN A 5 11.40 -7.43 14.21
C ASN A 5 10.50 -6.89 15.34
N ALA A 6 9.82 -7.78 16.08
CA ALA A 6 8.85 -7.38 17.09
C ALA A 6 9.49 -6.56 18.23
N HIS A 7 10.72 -6.87 18.60
CA HIS A 7 11.45 -6.17 19.67
C HIS A 7 11.85 -4.76 19.23
N GLU A 8 12.43 -4.62 18.04
CA GLU A 8 12.78 -3.32 17.44
C GLU A 8 11.56 -2.42 17.26
N ALA A 9 10.42 -3.00 16.87
CA ALA A 9 9.17 -2.26 16.72
C ALA A 9 8.58 -1.79 18.06
N SER A 10 8.73 -2.56 19.14
CA SER A 10 8.31 -2.15 20.49
C SER A 10 9.15 -0.99 20.99
N LEU A 11 10.47 -1.10 20.86
CA LEU A 11 11.42 -0.07 21.30
C LEU A 11 11.15 1.28 20.61
N ILE A 12 10.91 1.27 19.29
CA ILE A 12 10.59 2.51 18.56
C ILE A 12 9.24 3.09 19.01
N LYS A 13 8.25 2.27 19.34
CA LYS A 13 6.97 2.76 19.87
C LYS A 13 7.15 3.41 21.24
N GLU A 14 7.90 2.78 22.13
CA GLU A 14 8.18 3.32 23.47
C GLU A 14 8.87 4.69 23.40
N ILE A 15 9.86 4.85 22.50
CA ILE A 15 10.55 6.13 22.27
C ILE A 15 9.58 7.24 21.81
N ILE A 16 8.57 6.88 21.01
CA ILE A 16 7.63 7.85 20.40
C ILE A 16 6.44 8.17 21.32
N ASP A 17 5.96 7.22 22.14
CA ASP A 17 4.78 7.39 23.00
C ASP A 17 5.04 8.22 24.26
N GLU A 18 6.25 8.19 24.84
CA GLU A 18 6.53 8.83 26.14
C GLU A 18 6.72 10.36 26.10
N ASN A 19 6.28 11.06 25.05
CA ASN A 19 6.66 12.48 24.79
C ASN A 19 8.18 12.72 24.71
N ASN A 20 8.99 11.65 24.66
CA ASN A 20 10.45 11.66 24.55
C ASN A 20 10.94 11.61 23.10
N ALA A 21 10.05 11.88 22.14
CA ALA A 21 10.37 11.84 20.73
C ALA A 21 11.26 13.01 20.27
N THR A 22 11.65 13.89 21.21
CA THR A 22 12.58 14.99 20.99
C THR A 22 13.91 14.70 21.68
N PHE A 23 15.01 14.68 20.94
CA PHE A 23 16.34 14.45 21.51
C PHE A 23 17.37 15.42 20.91
N GLU A 24 18.42 15.68 21.68
CA GLU A 24 19.54 16.55 21.26
C GLU A 24 20.73 15.70 20.83
N MET A 25 21.32 16.05 19.69
CA MET A 25 22.56 15.44 19.18
C MET A 25 23.35 16.55 18.47
N GLU A 26 24.67 16.61 18.68
CA GLU A 26 25.52 17.64 18.04
C GLU A 26 25.02 19.08 18.25
N ASN A 27 24.47 19.39 19.43
CA ASN A 27 23.91 20.70 19.76
C ASN A 27 22.69 21.11 18.90
N GLN A 28 22.03 20.14 18.25
CA GLN A 28 20.81 20.31 17.46
C GLN A 28 19.68 19.44 18.01
N LEU A 29 18.45 19.94 17.90
CA LEU A 29 17.24 19.32 18.42
C LEU A 29 16.50 18.58 17.29
N TYR A 30 16.25 17.29 17.49
CA TYR A 30 15.59 16.41 16.52
C TYR A 30 14.27 15.92 17.08
N ASN A 31 13.26 15.74 16.21
CA ASN A 31 11.96 15.19 16.58
C ASN A 31 11.63 13.98 15.69
N VAL A 32 11.12 12.91 16.29
CA VAL A 32 10.68 11.69 15.61
C VAL A 32 9.16 11.57 15.69
N SER A 33 8.52 11.24 14.58
CA SER A 33 7.07 11.00 14.53
C SER A 33 6.74 9.70 13.78
N MET A 34 5.73 8.97 14.27
CA MET A 34 5.25 7.77 13.62
C MET A 34 4.12 8.11 12.64
N ILE A 35 4.35 7.88 11.35
CA ILE A 35 3.32 8.01 10.31
C ILE A 35 2.82 6.61 9.95
N LYS A 36 1.55 6.33 10.26
CA LYS A 36 0.89 5.07 9.88
C LYS A 36 0.38 5.16 8.45
N ALA A 37 1.14 4.61 7.51
CA ALA A 37 0.66 4.41 6.14
C ALA A 37 -0.15 3.10 6.06
N SER A 38 -1.43 3.22 5.74
CA SER A 38 -2.27 2.06 5.38
C SER A 38 -1.78 1.51 4.04
N MET A 39 -0.88 0.52 4.04
CA MET A 39 -0.73 -0.32 2.86
C MET A 39 -2.02 -1.14 2.74
N LYS A 40 -3.00 -0.65 1.98
CA LYS A 40 -4.09 -1.49 1.48
C LYS A 40 -3.41 -2.65 0.77
N LYS A 41 -3.40 -3.83 1.39
CA LYS A 41 -3.10 -5.07 0.68
C LYS A 41 -4.29 -5.25 -0.26
N LEU A 42 -4.10 -4.84 -1.52
CA LEU A 42 -4.98 -5.26 -2.60
C LEU A 42 -5.16 -6.78 -2.48
N PRO A 43 -6.40 -7.30 -2.48
CA PRO A 43 -6.66 -8.73 -2.36
C PRO A 43 -6.11 -9.45 -3.59
N LYS A 44 -4.81 -9.76 -3.57
CA LYS A 44 -4.06 -10.33 -4.69
C LYS A 44 -4.69 -11.63 -5.19
N GLU A 45 -5.29 -12.43 -4.30
CA GLU A 45 -5.88 -13.74 -4.63
C GLU A 45 -7.14 -13.64 -5.51
N ALA A 46 -7.93 -12.57 -5.37
CA ALA A 46 -9.11 -12.35 -6.22
C ALA A 46 -8.70 -11.86 -7.61
N CYS A 47 -7.64 -11.05 -7.71
CA CYS A 47 -7.17 -10.48 -8.96
C CYS A 47 -6.41 -11.48 -9.83
N THR A 48 -5.65 -12.43 -9.27
CA THR A 48 -4.94 -13.46 -10.07
C THR A 48 -5.89 -14.35 -10.84
N LYS A 49 -7.05 -14.71 -10.28
CA LYS A 49 -8.05 -15.54 -10.97
C LYS A 49 -8.78 -14.82 -12.10
N LYS A 50 -8.74 -13.48 -12.14
CA LYS A 50 -9.44 -12.64 -13.12
C LYS A 50 -8.54 -12.12 -14.24
N GLN A 51 -7.24 -12.44 -14.23
CA GLN A 51 -6.27 -11.93 -15.21
C GLN A 51 -6.65 -12.20 -16.67
N GLN A 52 -7.10 -13.42 -17.00
CA GLN A 52 -7.48 -13.76 -18.37
C GLN A 52 -8.68 -12.94 -18.87
N ARG A 53 -9.66 -12.68 -17.99
CA ARG A 53 -10.82 -11.83 -18.29
C ARG A 53 -10.41 -10.38 -18.51
N PHE A 54 -9.51 -9.85 -17.67
CA PHE A 54 -9.03 -8.48 -17.78
C PHE A 54 -8.25 -8.23 -19.07
N GLU A 55 -7.44 -9.19 -19.52
CA GLU A 55 -6.73 -9.07 -20.80
C GLU A 55 -7.71 -9.07 -21.98
N GLN A 56 -8.77 -9.89 -21.93
CA GLN A 56 -9.83 -9.84 -22.93
C GLN A 56 -10.55 -8.48 -22.92
N THR A 57 -10.93 -7.96 -21.75
CA THR A 57 -11.58 -6.65 -21.63
C THR A 57 -10.68 -5.53 -22.16
N LYS A 58 -9.36 -5.56 -21.93
CA LYS A 58 -8.41 -4.60 -22.53
C LYS A 58 -8.44 -4.63 -24.04
N GLN A 59 -8.40 -5.83 -24.64
CA GLN A 59 -8.46 -5.98 -26.10
C GLN A 59 -9.78 -5.42 -26.65
N ASN A 60 -10.90 -5.72 -25.99
CA ASN A 60 -12.19 -5.19 -26.40
C ASN A 60 -12.21 -3.65 -26.34
N ILE A 61 -11.65 -3.03 -25.30
CA ILE A 61 -11.53 -1.56 -25.20
C ILE A 61 -10.67 -0.99 -26.33
N LEU A 62 -9.50 -1.59 -26.61
CA LEU A 62 -8.59 -1.13 -27.65
C LEU A 62 -9.19 -1.25 -29.06
N ASN A 63 -9.98 -2.30 -29.28
CA ASN A 63 -10.64 -2.57 -30.55
C ASN A 63 -11.97 -1.81 -30.71
N GLY A 64 -12.41 -1.06 -29.70
CA GLY A 64 -13.70 -0.36 -29.70
C GLY A 64 -14.92 -1.29 -29.64
N GLU A 65 -14.73 -2.51 -29.14
CA GLU A 65 -15.78 -3.50 -28.94
C GLU A 65 -16.54 -3.27 -27.63
N SER A 66 -17.66 -3.99 -27.43
CA SER A 66 -18.44 -3.90 -26.21
C SER A 66 -17.68 -4.43 -25.00
N PHE A 67 -17.72 -3.68 -23.89
CA PHE A 67 -17.21 -4.08 -22.58
C PHE A 67 -18.16 -3.61 -21.47
N SER A 68 -18.08 -4.26 -20.31
CA SER A 68 -18.88 -3.85 -19.14
C SER A 68 -18.13 -2.84 -18.28
N ILE A 69 -18.85 -1.83 -17.77
CA ILE A 69 -18.30 -0.88 -16.80
C ILE A 69 -17.90 -1.59 -15.51
N ASP A 70 -18.67 -2.59 -15.07
CA ASP A 70 -18.35 -3.35 -13.86
C ASP A 70 -17.00 -4.08 -13.99
N GLU A 71 -16.66 -4.57 -15.19
CA GLU A 71 -15.37 -5.20 -15.46
C GLU A 71 -14.21 -4.20 -15.36
N VAL A 72 -14.42 -2.98 -15.88
CA VAL A 72 -13.45 -1.89 -15.80
C VAL A 72 -13.23 -1.46 -14.35
N VAL A 73 -14.30 -1.34 -13.55
CA VAL A 73 -14.21 -1.03 -12.12
C VAL A 73 -13.44 -2.11 -11.37
N GLU A 74 -13.73 -3.39 -11.63
CA GLU A 74 -12.98 -4.51 -11.06
C GLU A 74 -11.49 -4.47 -11.45
N MET A 75 -11.16 -4.06 -12.68
CA MET A 75 -9.77 -3.87 -13.13
C MET A 75 -9.09 -2.72 -12.39
N MET A 76 -9.78 -1.60 -12.13
CA MET A 76 -9.24 -0.46 -11.37
C MET A 76 -8.96 -0.87 -9.92
N ASP A 77 -9.91 -1.56 -9.30
CA ASP A 77 -9.79 -2.08 -7.94
C ASP A 77 -8.66 -3.11 -7.81
N CYS A 78 -8.28 -3.77 -8.91
CA CYS A 78 -7.14 -4.68 -8.98
C CYS A 78 -5.82 -4.01 -9.39
N GLY A 79 -5.82 -2.73 -9.77
CA GLY A 79 -4.66 -2.02 -10.32
C GLY A 79 -4.18 -2.60 -11.66
N ALA A 80 -5.11 -3.13 -12.46
CA ALA A 80 -4.85 -3.83 -13.73
C ALA A 80 -5.13 -2.98 -14.98
N LEU A 81 -5.56 -1.72 -14.81
CA LEU A 81 -5.74 -0.70 -15.84
C LEU A 81 -4.49 0.16 -16.01
#